data_AF-A0A1G5U3G7-F1
#
_entry.id   AF-A0A1G5U3G7-F1
#
_cell.length_a   1.000
_cell.length_b   1.000
_cell.length_c   1.000
_cell.angle_alpha   90.00
_cell.angle_beta   90.00
_cell.angle_gamma   90.00
#
_symmetry.space_group_name_H-M   'P 1'
#
loop_
_entity.id
_entity.type
_entity.pdbx_description
1 polymer ?
#
loop_
_entity_poly.entity_id
_entity_poly.type
_entity_poly.pdbx_seq_one_letter_code
_entity_poly.pdbx_strand_id
1 'polypeptide(L)'
;MFTEPAFILPGLCEQMPYEIHLDPESEAEDASAPESGSARTARERRDAAERKRAERARRRAEGIPEPRLVEAAIATALCDLSRRGGLRARVKEQRSYDGIAYGLDAVLGQAMEELVERRGVAQPQAKRALMQRLGLTRQA
;
A
#
# COMPACT_ATOMS: atom_id res chain seq x y z
N MET A 1 55.16 47.19 -13.78
CA MET A 1 56.34 46.96 -14.63
C MET A 1 57.10 45.79 -14.00
N PHE A 2 57.18 44.66 -14.74
CA PHE A 2 58.09 43.49 -14.67
C PHE A 2 58.93 43.26 -13.38
N THR A 3 59.09 42.06 -12.82
CA THR A 3 59.09 40.69 -13.38
C THR A 3 59.15 39.69 -12.21
N GLU A 4 58.39 38.60 -12.28
CA GLU A 4 58.74 37.30 -11.67
C GLU A 4 59.86 36.63 -12.52
N PRO A 5 60.71 35.73 -11.98
CA PRO A 5 60.26 34.40 -11.53
C PRO A 5 60.95 33.80 -10.28
N ALA A 6 60.27 32.77 -9.78
CA ALA A 6 60.55 31.91 -8.62
C ALA A 6 61.86 31.10 -8.68
N PHE A 7 62.32 30.60 -7.52
CA PHE A 7 62.92 29.27 -7.23
C PHE A 7 63.42 29.31 -5.75
N ILE A 8 62.68 28.82 -4.76
CA ILE A 8 62.59 27.44 -4.22
C ILE A 8 63.79 27.00 -3.34
N LEU A 9 63.53 26.97 -2.03
CA LEU A 9 63.90 25.99 -0.98
C LEU A 9 65.36 25.55 -0.74
N PRO A 10 65.95 25.95 0.41
CA PRO A 10 66.89 25.09 1.14
C PRO A 10 66.61 25.01 2.66
N GLY A 11 65.37 25.23 3.11
CA GLY A 11 65.05 25.32 4.56
C GLY A 11 64.23 24.18 5.17
N LEU A 12 63.75 23.20 4.38
CA LEU A 12 62.78 22.19 4.83
C LEU A 12 63.38 20.85 5.29
N CYS A 13 64.70 20.75 5.49
CA CYS A 13 65.36 19.49 5.84
C CYS A 13 65.73 19.31 7.33
N GLU A 14 65.47 20.28 8.21
CA GLU A 14 65.81 20.17 9.64
C GLU A 14 64.56 20.29 10.52
N GLN A 15 63.73 19.22 10.54
CA GLN A 15 62.78 18.92 11.62
C GLN A 15 62.13 17.55 11.36
N MET A 16 62.92 16.48 11.51
CA MET A 16 62.39 15.14 11.75
C MET A 16 62.36 14.89 13.25
N PRO A 17 61.18 14.72 13.86
CA PRO A 17 61.10 13.89 15.04
C PRO A 17 59.96 12.85 14.98
N TYR A 18 60.33 11.64 15.40
CA TYR A 18 59.58 10.42 15.70
C TYR A 18 59.27 9.46 14.55
N GLU A 19 59.92 8.30 14.64
CA GLU A 19 59.51 7.05 14.00
C GLU A 19 58.02 6.83 14.29
N ILE A 20 57.20 6.88 13.24
CA ILE A 20 55.81 6.46 13.31
C ILE A 20 55.84 4.93 13.32
N HIS A 21 55.69 4.34 14.49
CA HIS A 21 55.28 2.94 14.59
C HIS A 21 53.86 2.85 14.01
N LEU A 22 53.75 2.40 12.76
CA LEU A 22 52.48 1.95 12.20
C LEU A 22 52.17 0.61 12.89
N ASP A 23 51.44 0.67 14.00
CA ASP A 23 50.83 -0.53 14.57
C ASP A 23 49.94 -1.18 13.50
N PRO A 24 50.04 -2.51 13.30
CA PRO A 24 49.22 -3.21 12.32
C PRO A 24 47.76 -3.24 12.82
N GLU A 25 46.86 -2.70 12.00
CA GLU A 25 45.40 -2.87 12.00
C GLU A 25 44.75 -3.38 13.30
N SER A 26 44.22 -2.46 14.11
CA SER A 26 43.13 -2.78 15.04
C SER A 26 41.82 -2.81 14.26
N GLU A 27 41.47 -4.01 13.82
CA GLU A 27 40.15 -4.54 13.46
C GLU A 27 38.96 -3.60 13.69
N ALA A 28 38.19 -3.39 12.62
CA ALA A 28 36.76 -3.06 12.61
C ALA A 28 36.29 -2.14 13.76
N GLU A 29 36.28 -0.83 13.51
CA GLU A 29 35.21 -0.01 14.06
C GLU A 29 33.90 -0.59 13.52
N ASP A 30 33.29 -1.49 14.32
CA ASP A 30 31.90 -1.89 14.19
C ASP A 30 31.08 -0.61 14.22
N ALA A 31 30.81 -0.09 13.03
CA ALA A 31 29.95 1.02 12.73
C ALA A 31 28.47 0.66 13.01
N SER A 32 28.19 0.17 14.20
CA SER A 32 26.84 0.04 14.75
C SER A 32 26.53 1.30 15.56
N ALA A 33 26.50 2.44 14.89
CA ALA A 33 25.78 3.57 15.44
C ALA A 33 24.34 3.10 15.73
N PRO A 34 23.78 3.31 16.93
CA PRO A 34 22.46 2.83 17.27
C PRO A 34 21.45 3.33 16.23
N GLU A 35 20.63 2.41 15.69
CA GLU A 35 19.66 2.72 14.65
C GLU A 35 18.80 3.91 15.09
N SER A 36 18.93 5.03 14.37
CA SER A 36 18.12 6.22 14.67
C SER A 36 16.63 5.87 14.59
N GLY A 37 15.79 6.50 15.43
CA GLY A 37 14.35 6.23 15.45
C GLY A 37 13.67 6.40 14.09
N SER A 38 14.22 7.25 13.21
CA SER A 38 13.78 7.42 11.83
C SER A 38 14.12 6.22 10.93
N ALA A 39 15.32 5.64 11.06
CA ALA A 39 15.72 4.42 10.33
C ALA A 39 14.84 3.22 10.73
N ARG A 40 14.59 3.06 12.04
CA ARG A 40 13.69 2.02 12.57
C ARG A 40 12.27 2.14 12.02
N THR A 41 11.72 3.36 12.03
CA THR A 41 10.37 3.63 11.49
C THR A 41 10.30 3.37 9.99
N ALA A 42 11.34 3.73 9.23
CA ALA A 42 11.39 3.48 7.79
C ALA A 42 11.45 1.97 7.48
N ARG A 43 12.22 1.21 8.25
CA ARG A 43 12.29 -0.26 8.16
C ARG A 43 10.94 -0.90 8.48
N GLU A 44 10.30 -0.52 9.59
CA GLU A 44 8.98 -1.03 9.97
C GLU A 44 7.91 -0.77 8.90
N ARG A 45 7.95 0.40 8.24
CA ARG A 45 7.05 0.70 7.12
C ARG A 45 7.30 -0.18 5.90
N ARG A 46 8.57 -0.49 5.57
CA ARG A 46 8.93 -1.41 4.49
C ARG A 46 8.46 -2.82 4.80
N ASP A 47 8.72 -3.31 6.01
CA ASP A 47 8.32 -4.65 6.46
C ASP A 47 6.79 -4.79 6.51
N ALA A 48 6.07 -3.74 6.93
CA ALA A 48 4.60 -3.73 6.89
C ALA A 48 4.07 -3.72 5.45
N ALA A 49 4.69 -2.98 4.54
CA ALA A 49 4.33 -2.96 3.13
C ALA A 49 4.57 -4.32 2.46
N GLU A 50 5.69 -4.98 2.77
CA GLU A 50 6.04 -6.31 2.28
C GLU A 50 5.07 -7.38 2.79
N ARG A 51 4.77 -7.38 4.09
CA ARG A 51 3.74 -8.25 4.68
C ARG A 51 2.40 -8.11 3.96
N LYS A 52 1.97 -6.87 3.69
CA LYS A 52 0.71 -6.59 2.98
C LYS A 52 0.74 -7.05 1.52
N ARG A 53 1.89 -6.96 0.84
CA ARG A 53 2.06 -7.49 -0.52
C ARG A 53 2.00 -9.01 -0.54
N ALA A 54 2.66 -9.68 0.40
CA ALA A 54 2.63 -11.12 0.54
C ALA A 54 1.22 -11.63 0.87
N GLU A 55 0.50 -10.97 1.77
CA GLU A 55 -0.90 -11.31 2.11
C GLU A 55 -1.82 -11.16 0.88
N ARG A 56 -1.69 -10.09 0.10
CA ARG A 56 -2.44 -9.92 -1.16
C ARG A 56 -2.08 -10.97 -2.20
N ALA A 57 -0.82 -11.39 -2.27
CA ALA A 57 -0.39 -12.46 -3.18
C ALA A 57 -1.01 -13.81 -2.77
N ARG A 58 -1.02 -14.14 -1.46
CA ARG A 58 -1.70 -15.33 -0.93
C ARG A 58 -3.19 -15.32 -1.23
N ARG A 59 -3.88 -14.21 -0.94
CA ARG A 59 -5.31 -14.07 -1.26
C ARG A 59 -5.62 -14.22 -2.75
N ARG A 60 -4.76 -13.69 -3.62
CA ARG A 60 -4.87 -13.89 -5.08
C ARG A 60 -4.69 -15.35 -5.47
N ALA A 61 -3.71 -16.05 -4.87
CA ALA A 61 -3.51 -17.48 -5.11
C ALA A 61 -4.70 -18.33 -4.63
N GLU A 62 -5.36 -17.93 -3.54
CA GLU A 62 -6.57 -18.56 -2.99
C GLU A 62 -7.86 -18.16 -3.74
N GLY A 63 -7.77 -17.28 -4.74
CA GLY A 63 -8.92 -16.78 -5.50
C GLY A 63 -9.87 -15.90 -4.69
N ILE A 64 -9.43 -15.39 -3.53
CA ILE A 64 -10.25 -14.51 -2.68
C ILE A 64 -10.27 -13.11 -3.32
N PRO A 65 -11.45 -12.58 -3.72
CA PRO A 65 -11.53 -11.26 -4.32
C PRO A 65 -11.13 -10.18 -3.31
N GLU A 66 -10.48 -9.12 -3.80
CA GLU A 66 -10.11 -8.01 -2.93
C GLU A 66 -11.34 -7.31 -2.36
N PRO A 67 -11.35 -6.89 -1.07
CA PRO A 67 -12.51 -6.25 -0.45
C PRO A 67 -13.01 -5.02 -1.22
N ARG A 68 -12.10 -4.20 -1.75
CA ARG A 68 -12.43 -3.03 -2.57
C ARG A 68 -13.17 -3.40 -3.85
N LEU A 69 -12.85 -4.54 -4.43
CA LEU A 69 -13.50 -5.04 -5.63
C LEU A 69 -14.95 -5.43 -5.33
N VAL A 70 -15.18 -6.08 -4.17
CA VAL A 70 -16.53 -6.43 -3.69
C VAL A 70 -17.36 -5.19 -3.37
N GLU A 71 -16.79 -4.22 -2.67
CA GLU A 71 -17.45 -2.93 -2.37
C GLU A 71 -17.84 -2.17 -3.63
N ALA A 72 -16.93 -2.11 -4.61
CA ALA A 72 -17.20 -1.49 -5.89
C ALA A 72 -18.33 -2.21 -6.65
N ALA A 73 -18.41 -3.54 -6.60
CA ALA A 73 -19.50 -4.28 -7.22
C ALA A 73 -20.86 -4.00 -6.56
N ILE A 74 -20.91 -3.92 -5.21
CA ILE A 74 -22.12 -3.53 -4.47
C ILE A 74 -22.53 -2.10 -4.82
N ALA A 75 -21.58 -1.17 -4.90
CA ALA A 75 -21.86 0.21 -5.28
C ALA A 75 -22.42 0.31 -6.71
N THR A 76 -21.84 -0.44 -7.66
CA THR A 76 -22.36 -0.52 -9.04
C THR A 76 -23.79 -1.08 -9.05
N ALA A 77 -24.04 -2.18 -8.33
CA ALA A 77 -25.36 -2.77 -8.21
C ALA A 77 -26.41 -1.78 -7.68
N LEU A 78 -26.09 -1.05 -6.62
CA LEU A 78 -26.96 -0.01 -6.08
C LEU A 78 -27.20 1.13 -7.07
N CYS A 79 -26.16 1.56 -7.80
CA CYS A 79 -26.31 2.59 -8.83
C CYS A 79 -27.26 2.14 -9.95
N ASP A 80 -27.12 0.90 -10.42
CA ASP A 80 -27.95 0.38 -11.51
C ASP A 80 -29.40 0.15 -11.07
N LEU A 81 -29.61 -0.39 -9.87
CA LEU A 81 -30.95 -0.49 -9.26
C LEU A 81 -31.58 0.90 -9.07
N SER A 82 -30.79 1.89 -8.65
CA SER A 82 -31.24 3.26 -8.50
C SER A 82 -31.68 3.89 -9.82
N ARG A 83 -30.93 3.64 -10.89
CA ARG A 83 -31.28 4.12 -12.24
C ARG A 83 -32.55 3.45 -12.75
N ARG A 84 -32.63 2.12 -12.69
CA ARG A 84 -33.80 1.35 -13.15
C ARG A 84 -35.07 1.69 -12.36
N GLY A 85 -34.94 1.89 -11.06
CA GLY A 85 -36.05 2.29 -10.17
C GLY A 85 -36.45 3.76 -10.26
N GLY A 86 -35.84 4.54 -11.17
CA GLY A 86 -36.19 5.95 -11.36
C GLY A 86 -35.89 6.82 -10.13
N LEU A 87 -34.91 6.45 -9.31
CA LEU A 87 -34.62 7.09 -8.02
C LEU A 87 -34.58 8.61 -8.13
N ARG A 88 -33.85 9.11 -9.14
CA ARG A 88 -33.70 10.55 -9.37
C ARG A 88 -35.03 11.26 -9.63
N ALA A 89 -35.93 10.64 -10.38
CA ALA A 89 -37.24 11.22 -10.67
C ALA A 89 -38.11 11.22 -9.40
N ARG A 90 -38.14 10.11 -8.67
CA ARG A 90 -38.91 9.97 -7.42
C ARG A 90 -38.45 10.94 -6.35
N VAL A 91 -37.14 11.06 -6.13
CA VAL A 91 -36.57 12.01 -5.16
C VAL A 91 -36.85 13.46 -5.58
N LYS A 92 -36.82 13.77 -6.88
CA LYS A 92 -37.14 15.11 -7.38
C LYS A 92 -38.61 15.48 -7.12
N GLU A 93 -39.51 14.52 -7.32
CA GLU A 93 -40.95 14.69 -7.13
C GLU A 93 -41.33 14.76 -5.64
N GLN A 94 -40.82 13.82 -4.83
CA GLN A 94 -41.17 13.67 -3.42
C GLN A 94 -40.34 14.56 -2.50
N ARG A 95 -39.21 15.11 -2.97
CA ARG A 95 -38.21 15.86 -2.19
C ARG A 95 -37.73 15.14 -0.91
N SER A 96 -37.87 13.83 -0.87
CA SER A 96 -37.46 12.95 0.23
C SER A 96 -36.91 11.63 -0.32
N TYR A 97 -36.17 10.92 0.53
CA TYR A 97 -35.76 9.53 0.32
C TYR A 97 -36.67 8.53 1.06
N ASP A 98 -37.69 9.00 1.76
CA ASP A 98 -38.61 8.15 2.51
C ASP A 98 -39.35 7.18 1.59
N GLY A 99 -39.49 5.93 2.04
CA GLY A 99 -40.15 4.87 1.28
C GLY A 99 -39.33 4.31 0.12
N ILE A 100 -38.07 4.71 -0.03
CA ILE A 100 -37.15 4.14 -1.02
C ILE A 100 -36.44 2.94 -0.39
N ALA A 101 -36.78 1.75 -0.89
CA ALA A 101 -36.19 0.50 -0.44
C ALA A 101 -35.77 -0.34 -1.65
N TYR A 102 -34.62 -1.00 -1.54
CA TYR A 102 -34.16 -2.03 -2.46
C TYR A 102 -34.09 -3.36 -1.72
N GLY A 103 -34.64 -4.41 -2.33
CA GLY A 103 -34.52 -5.77 -1.81
C GLY A 103 -33.05 -6.19 -1.76
N LEU A 104 -32.65 -6.82 -0.64
CA LEU A 104 -31.28 -7.31 -0.46
C LEU A 104 -30.93 -8.38 -1.50
N ASP A 105 -31.90 -9.21 -1.87
CA ASP A 105 -31.83 -10.20 -2.94
C ASP A 105 -31.49 -9.57 -4.30
N ALA A 106 -32.13 -8.44 -4.65
CA ALA A 106 -31.84 -7.71 -5.87
C ALA A 106 -30.42 -7.14 -5.87
N VAL A 107 -29.98 -6.56 -4.74
CA VAL A 107 -28.61 -6.06 -4.59
C VAL A 107 -27.59 -7.20 -4.70
N LEU A 108 -27.84 -8.33 -4.04
CA LEU A 108 -26.99 -9.51 -4.09
C LEU A 108 -26.90 -10.10 -5.50
N GLY A 109 -28.03 -10.23 -6.19
CA GLY A 109 -28.08 -10.73 -7.57
C GLY A 109 -27.27 -9.86 -8.51
N GLN A 110 -27.49 -8.54 -8.49
CA GLN A 110 -26.79 -7.60 -9.36
C GLN A 110 -25.30 -7.47 -9.01
N ALA A 111 -24.94 -7.53 -7.72
CA ALA A 111 -23.54 -7.51 -7.31
C ALA A 111 -22.82 -8.82 -7.69
N MET A 112 -23.52 -9.96 -7.64
CA MET A 112 -22.98 -11.25 -8.10
C MET A 112 -22.73 -11.23 -9.61
N GLU A 113 -23.69 -10.76 -10.41
CA GLU A 113 -23.55 -10.57 -11.86
C GLU A 113 -22.33 -9.71 -12.18
N GLU A 114 -22.19 -8.55 -11.50
CA GLU A 114 -21.05 -7.65 -11.67
C GLU A 114 -19.70 -8.32 -11.29
N LEU A 115 -19.65 -9.12 -10.22
CA LEU A 115 -18.44 -9.82 -9.81
C LEU A 115 -18.05 -10.95 -10.77
N VAL A 116 -19.03 -11.74 -11.21
CA VAL A 116 -18.79 -12.94 -12.03
C VAL A 116 -18.55 -12.55 -13.48
N GLU A 117 -19.45 -11.76 -14.06
CA GLU A 117 -19.46 -11.50 -15.50
C GLU A 117 -18.49 -10.38 -15.89
N ARG A 118 -18.41 -9.31 -15.09
CA ARG A 118 -17.56 -8.16 -15.45
C ARG A 118 -16.17 -8.20 -14.84
N ARG A 119 -16.02 -8.86 -13.70
CA ARG A 119 -14.76 -8.89 -12.93
C ARG A 119 -14.10 -10.26 -12.89
N GLY A 120 -14.72 -11.27 -13.49
CA GLY A 120 -14.14 -12.61 -13.65
C GLY A 120 -13.92 -13.36 -12.35
N VAL A 121 -14.63 -13.00 -11.27
CA VAL A 121 -14.55 -13.71 -9.98
C VAL A 121 -15.39 -14.97 -10.07
N ALA A 122 -14.82 -16.13 -9.76
CA ALA A 122 -15.58 -17.37 -9.76
C ALA A 122 -16.75 -17.31 -8.75
N GLN A 123 -17.89 -17.90 -9.14
CA GLN A 123 -19.17 -17.74 -8.44
C GLN A 123 -19.12 -18.14 -6.94
N PRO A 124 -18.48 -19.25 -6.52
CA PRO A 124 -18.38 -19.60 -5.11
C PRO A 124 -17.63 -18.55 -4.28
N GLN A 125 -16.55 -18.00 -4.83
CA GLN A 125 -15.72 -16.98 -4.20
C GLN A 125 -16.46 -15.64 -4.12
N ALA A 126 -17.15 -15.24 -5.20
CA ALA A 126 -17.99 -14.06 -5.22
C ALA A 126 -19.11 -14.13 -4.16
N LYS A 127 -19.81 -15.26 -4.09
CA LYS A 127 -20.87 -15.51 -3.08
C LYS A 127 -20.33 -15.40 -1.67
N ARG A 128 -19.23 -16.10 -1.35
CA ARG A 128 -18.63 -16.07 -0.02
C ARG A 128 -18.21 -14.66 0.37
N ALA A 129 -17.55 -13.95 -0.55
CA ALA A 129 -17.06 -12.60 -0.30
C ALA A 129 -18.19 -11.58 -0.08
N LEU A 130 -19.27 -11.66 -0.87
CA LEU A 130 -20.47 -10.83 -0.67
C LEU A 130 -21.13 -11.10 0.68
N MET A 131 -21.34 -12.38 1.02
CA MET A 131 -21.95 -12.76 2.31
C MET A 131 -21.10 -12.28 3.49
N GLN A 132 -19.78 -12.44 3.42
CA GLN A 132 -18.86 -11.95 4.45
C GLN A 132 -18.89 -10.42 4.55
N ARG A 133 -18.89 -9.70 3.42
CA ARG A 133 -18.88 -8.22 3.43
C ARG A 133 -20.16 -7.62 4.00
N LEU A 134 -21.28 -8.29 3.78
CA LEU A 134 -22.61 -7.91 4.27
C LEU A 134 -22.90 -8.44 5.69
N GLY A 135 -21.97 -9.16 6.31
CA GLY A 135 -22.15 -9.72 7.66
C GLY A 135 -23.20 -10.84 7.74
N LEU A 136 -23.53 -11.46 6.60
CA LEU A 136 -24.53 -12.53 6.51
C LEU A 136 -23.95 -13.91 6.89
N THR A 137 -22.65 -13.99 7.13
CA THR A 137 -21.96 -15.15 7.68
C THR A 137 -21.21 -14.74 8.94
N ARG A 138 -21.25 -15.59 10.00
CA ARG A 138 -20.37 -15.41 11.16
C ARG A 138 -18.93 -15.46 10.67
N GLN A 139 -18.15 -14.44 11.00
CA GLN A 139 -16.70 -14.51 10.91
C GLN A 139 -16.26 -15.65 11.84
N ALA A 140 -15.71 -16.72 11.26
CA ALA A 140 -15.05 -17.78 12.00
C ALA A 140 -13.59 -17.38 12.24
#